data_AF-A0A1X7SW77-F1
#
_entry.id   AF-A0A1X7SW77-F1
#
_cell.length_a   1.000
_cell.length_b   1.000
_cell.length_c   1.000
_cell.angle_alpha   90.00
_cell.angle_beta   90.00
_cell.angle_gamma   90.00
#
_symmetry.space_group_name_H-M   'P 1'
#
loop_
_entity.id
_entity.type
_entity.pdbx_description
1 polymer ?
#
loop_
_entity_poly.entity_id
_entity_poly.type
_entity_poly.pdbx_seq_one_letter_code
_entity_poly.pdbx_strand_id
1 'polypeptide(L)'
;IPPSPRRRCGYCITNNELILCGGTSPTERVYDGKKHLILHDHSDTFVLSLLPTLQQLCMMVVKELHLSTAGLPIHIRQELQNI
;
A
#
# COMPACT_ATOMS: atom_id res chain seq x y z
N ILE A 1 -2.77 -2.93 -1.41
CA ILE A 1 -1.78 -2.46 -2.42
C ILE A 1 -0.91 -1.41 -1.75
N PRO A 2 0.42 -1.61 -1.64
CA PRO A 2 1.30 -0.60 -1.03
C PRO A 2 1.36 0.68 -1.88
N PRO A 3 1.67 1.85 -1.28
CA PRO A 3 1.82 3.09 -2.04
C PRO A 3 2.89 2.95 -3.11
N SER A 4 2.59 3.38 -4.34
CA SER A 4 3.57 3.46 -5.43
C SER A 4 4.67 4.49 -5.12
N PRO A 5 5.89 4.36 -5.68
CA PRO A 5 6.93 5.36 -5.54
C PRO A 5 6.46 6.76 -5.97
N ARG A 6 6.54 7.72 -5.05
CA ARG A 6 5.94 9.05 -5.20
C ARG A 6 6.69 10.11 -4.39
N ARG A 7 6.44 11.39 -4.69
CA ARG A 7 7.04 12.56 -4.02
C ARG A 7 5.97 13.62 -3.73
N ARG A 8 6.31 14.59 -2.88
CA ARG A 8 5.40 15.69 -2.49
C ARG A 8 4.12 15.20 -1.82
N CYS A 9 4.25 14.16 -0.97
CA CYS A 9 3.15 13.65 -0.19
C CYS A 9 3.02 14.46 1.11
N GLY A 10 1.80 14.64 1.59
CA GLY A 10 1.59 15.02 2.98
C GLY A 10 1.72 13.77 3.85
N TYR A 11 2.34 13.88 5.02
CA TYR A 11 2.34 12.79 5.99
C TYR A 11 2.30 13.30 7.42
N CYS A 12 1.74 12.50 8.31
CA CYS A 12 1.89 12.70 9.75
C CYS A 12 2.11 11.35 10.44
N ILE A 13 2.81 11.40 11.57
CA ILE A 13 3.00 10.25 12.44
C ILE A 13 2.17 10.49 13.69
N THR A 14 1.32 9.55 14.04
CA THR A 14 0.53 9.57 15.26
C THR A 14 0.62 8.20 15.94
N ASN A 15 0.95 8.20 17.23
CA ASN A 15 1.26 6.98 17.97
C ASN A 15 2.36 6.14 17.27
N ASN A 16 1.95 5.04 16.63
CA ASN A 16 2.82 4.11 15.90
C ASN A 16 2.33 3.89 14.47
N GLU A 17 1.61 4.87 13.92
CA GLU A 17 1.08 4.84 12.57
C GLU A 17 1.62 6.03 11.77
N LEU A 18 2.04 5.74 10.55
CA LEU A 18 2.33 6.75 9.53
C LEU A 18 1.10 6.86 8.62
N ILE A 19 0.50 8.05 8.61
CA ILE A 19 -0.58 8.41 7.69
C ILE A 19 0.07 9.13 6.51
N LEU A 20 -0.03 8.56 5.31
CA LEU A 20 0.51 9.11 4.07
C LEU A 20 -0.65 9.52 3.15
N CYS A 21 -0.67 10.78 2.73
CA CYS A 21 -1.74 11.34 1.91
C CYS A 21 -1.21 11.83 0.56
N GLY A 22 -1.81 11.31 -0.51
CA GLY A 22 -1.62 11.75 -1.89
C GLY A 22 -0.18 11.69 -2.38
N GLY A 23 0.27 12.77 -3.00
CA GLY A 23 1.58 12.90 -3.63
C GLY A 23 1.52 12.78 -5.14
N THR A 24 2.69 12.71 -5.76
CA THR A 24 2.84 12.73 -7.22
C THR A 24 3.88 11.72 -7.70
N SER A 25 3.61 11.03 -8.81
CA SER A 25 4.57 10.12 -9.44
C SER A 25 4.71 10.42 -10.93
N PRO A 26 5.88 10.20 -11.54
CA PRO A 26 6.00 10.26 -13.00
C PRO A 26 5.15 9.15 -13.63
N THR A 27 4.51 9.47 -14.75
CA THR A 27 3.76 8.51 -15.57
C THR A 27 4.01 8.83 -17.04
N GLU A 28 4.26 7.80 -17.83
CA GLU A 28 4.39 7.94 -19.27
C GLU A 28 3.00 7.90 -19.91
N ARG A 29 2.67 8.93 -20.70
CA ARG A 29 1.46 8.93 -21.52
C ARG A 29 1.83 9.18 -22.98
N VAL A 30 1.13 8.50 -23.88
CA VAL A 30 1.31 8.68 -25.32
C VAL A 30 0.32 9.72 -25.81
N TYR A 31 0.83 10.81 -26.37
CA TYR A 31 0.06 11.84 -27.06
C TYR A 31 0.63 11.96 -28.47
N ASP A 32 -0.22 11.89 -29.50
CA ASP A 32 0.18 11.97 -30.92
C ASP A 32 1.34 11.04 -31.31
N GLY A 33 1.33 9.82 -30.77
CA GLY A 33 2.39 8.81 -31.02
C GLY A 33 3.73 9.10 -30.32
N LYS A 34 3.83 10.17 -29.52
CA LYS A 34 5.02 10.52 -28.74
C LYS A 34 4.81 10.25 -27.26
N LYS A 35 5.86 9.74 -26.62
CA LYS A 35 5.89 9.47 -25.17
C LYS A 35 6.21 10.75 -24.41
N HIS A 36 5.32 11.15 -23.53
CA HIS A 36 5.48 12.30 -22.65
C HIS A 36 5.54 11.83 -21.19
N LEU A 37 6.54 12.31 -20.46
CA LEU A 37 6.60 12.17 -19.00
C LEU A 37 5.73 13.25 -18.38
N ILE A 38 4.63 12.83 -17.76
CA ILE A 38 3.75 13.71 -17.00
C ILE A 38 3.78 13.35 -15.52
N LEU A 39 3.34 14.26 -14.68
CA LEU A 39 3.12 14.00 -13.27
C LEU A 39 1.68 13.54 -13.06
N HIS A 40 1.51 12.39 -12.41
CA HIS A 40 0.22 11.92 -11.94
C HIS A 40 0.07 12.27 -10.46
N ASP A 41 -0.99 13.01 -10.13
CA ASP A 41 -1.38 13.31 -8.76
C ASP A 41 -2.21 12.17 -8.16
N HIS A 42 -1.84 11.74 -6.96
CA HIS A 42 -2.52 10.68 -6.21
C HIS A 42 -3.47 11.31 -5.19
N SER A 43 -4.66 10.73 -5.06
CA SER A 43 -5.73 11.19 -4.14
C SER A 43 -6.05 10.14 -3.06
N ASP A 44 -5.16 9.18 -2.86
CA ASP A 44 -5.26 8.06 -1.93
C ASP A 44 -4.67 8.40 -0.55
N THR A 45 -5.06 7.63 0.45
CA THR A 45 -4.53 7.71 1.82
C THR A 45 -4.10 6.31 2.26
N PHE A 46 -2.90 6.21 2.82
CA PHE A 46 -2.37 4.98 3.40
C PHE A 46 -2.12 5.16 4.88
N VAL A 47 -2.43 4.11 5.64
CA VAL A 47 -2.05 3.99 7.05
C VAL A 47 -1.06 2.84 7.16
N LEU A 48 0.14 3.15 7.63
CA LEU A 48 1.25 2.22 7.75
C LEU A 48 1.58 2.02 9.23
N SER A 49 1.49 0.78 9.71
CA SER A 49 1.91 0.45 11.07
C SER A 49 3.44 0.44 11.16
N LEU A 50 3.99 1.24 12.07
CA LEU A 50 5.42 1.30 12.40
C LEU A 50 5.81 0.28 13.48
N LEU A 51 4.83 -0.28 14.20
CA LEU A 51 4.99 -1.37 15.13
C LEU A 51 4.02 -2.50 14.79
N PRO A 52 4.26 -3.25 13.70
CA PRO A 52 3.38 -4.36 13.34
C PRO A 52 3.41 -5.44 14.41
N THR A 53 2.25 -6.03 14.69
CA THR A 53 2.15 -7.18 15.59
C THR A 53 2.71 -8.44 14.93
N LEU A 54 3.05 -9.46 15.73
CA LEU A 54 3.45 -10.77 15.19
C LEU A 54 2.40 -11.35 14.23
N GLN A 55 1.11 -11.17 14.52
CA GLN A 55 0.02 -11.59 13.66
C GLN A 55 0.08 -10.89 12.29
N GLN A 56 0.27 -9.57 12.25
CA GLN A 56 0.39 -8.81 11.01
C GLN A 56 1.62 -9.24 10.20
N LEU A 57 2.76 -9.47 10.85
CA LEU A 57 3.97 -9.96 10.20
C LEU A 57 3.76 -11.36 9.59
N CYS A 58 3.13 -12.29 10.33
CA CYS A 58 2.79 -13.61 9.82
C CYS A 58 1.83 -13.53 8.62
N MET A 59 0.84 -12.63 8.67
CA MET A 59 -0.09 -12.42 7.56
C MET A 59 0.59 -11.92 6.29
N MET A 60 1.59 -11.03 6.42
CA MET A 60 2.41 -10.59 5.28
C MET A 60 3.13 -11.78 4.62
N VAL A 61 3.75 -12.65 5.42
CA VAL A 61 4.45 -13.85 4.93
C VAL A 61 3.49 -14.84 4.27
N VAL A 62 2.31 -15.06 4.84
CA VAL A 62 1.26 -15.91 4.25
C VAL A 62 0.89 -15.43 2.85
N LYS A 63 0.78 -14.10 2.64
CA LYS A 63 0.51 -13.53 1.32
C LYS A 63 1.69 -13.66 0.36
N GLU A 64 2.88 -13.30 0.82
CA GLU A 64 4.10 -13.30 -0.01
C GLU A 64 4.43 -14.69 -0.54
N LEU A 65 4.25 -15.72 0.29
CA LEU A 65 4.50 -17.12 -0.07
C LEU A 65 3.26 -17.84 -0.63
N HIS A 66 2.14 -17.14 -0.81
CA HIS A 66 0.87 -17.70 -1.28
C HIS A 66 0.43 -18.96 -0.52
N LEU A 67 0.59 -18.95 0.81
CA LEU A 67 0.24 -20.10 1.66
C LEU A 67 -1.28 -20.30 1.72
N SER A 68 -1.71 -21.55 1.87
CA SER A 68 -3.12 -21.89 1.99
C SER A 68 -3.75 -21.27 3.24
N THR A 69 -4.87 -20.58 3.05
CA THR A 69 -5.64 -19.93 4.14
C THR A 69 -6.90 -20.70 4.51
N ALA A 70 -7.18 -21.84 3.85
CA ALA A 70 -8.44 -22.57 4.00
C ALA A 70 -8.72 -23.02 5.45
N GLY A 71 -7.66 -23.42 6.17
CA GLY A 71 -7.75 -23.86 7.57
C GLY A 71 -7.75 -22.75 8.61
N LEU A 72 -7.61 -21.48 8.21
CA LEU A 72 -7.54 -20.36 9.16
C LEU A 72 -8.94 -19.97 9.67
N PRO A 73 -9.05 -19.47 10.91
CA PRO A 73 -10.29 -18.90 11.43
C PRO A 73 -10.85 -17.81 10.52
N ILE A 74 -12.18 -17.67 10.49
CA ILE A 74 -12.85 -16.73 9.56
C ILE A 74 -12.38 -15.29 9.72
N HIS A 75 -12.16 -14.82 10.95
CA HIS A 75 -11.69 -13.46 11.24
C HIS A 75 -10.29 -13.22 10.66
N ILE A 76 -9.37 -14.19 10.80
CA ILE A 76 -8.02 -14.12 10.21
C ILE A 76 -8.08 -14.09 8.68
N ARG A 77 -8.96 -14.89 8.06
CA ARG A 77 -9.14 -14.88 6.60
C ARG A 77 -9.66 -13.54 6.08
N GLN A 78 -10.56 -12.91 6.82
CA GLN A 78 -11.08 -11.58 6.48
C GLN A 78 -10.00 -10.51 6.62
N GLU A 79 -9.22 -10.53 7.70
CA GLU A 79 -8.07 -9.63 7.86
C GLU A 79 -7.05 -9.80 6.74
N LEU A 80 -6.75 -11.04 6.35
CA LEU A 80 -5.90 -11.35 5.21
C LEU A 80 -6.45 -10.79 3.89
N GLN A 81 -7.75 -10.60 3.71
CA GLN A 81 -8.26 -9.95 2.50
C GLN A 81 -8.01 -8.44 2.49
N ASN A 82 -7.88 -7.83 3.66
CA ASN A 82 -7.81 -6.38 3.86
C ASN A 82 -6.37 -5.82 3.96
N ILE A 83 -5.37 -6.69 4.14
CA ILE A 83 -3.93 -6.34 4.10
C ILE A 83 -3.48 -6.11 2.64
#